data_AF-A0A951HKR7-F1
#
_entry.id   AF-A0A951HKR7-F1
#
_cell.length_a   1.000
_cell.length_b   1.000
_cell.length_c   1.000
_cell.angle_alpha   90.00
_cell.angle_beta   90.00
_cell.angle_gamma   90.00
#
_symmetry.space_group_name_H-M   'P 1'
#
loop_
_entity.id
_entity.type
_entity.pdbx_description
1 polymer ?
#
loop_
_entity_poly.entity_id
_entity_poly.type
_entity_poly.pdbx_seq_one_letter_code
_entity_poly.pdbx_strand_id
1 'polypeptide(L)'
;MRLRDLTACLAVAALAVAAAPPPKARRISDAELVRYAASKFDARKWMFQREVVGLHRGTLVVADYHCGDVCPHYTRRIIHYDVTPADCARVGGVVASELVVRGIGVRKLEICKPAVLAKAVSAR
;
A
#
# COMPACT_ATOMS: atom_id res chain seq x y z
N MET A 1 -35.52 -41.01 36.75
CA MET A 1 -36.75 -40.23 36.48
C MET A 1 -36.36 -39.03 35.61
N ARG A 2 -37.05 -38.89 34.46
CA ARG A 2 -36.82 -37.89 33.42
C ARG A 2 -37.50 -36.56 33.77
N LEU A 3 -36.81 -35.43 33.63
CA LEU A 3 -37.40 -34.11 33.38
C LEU A 3 -36.67 -33.53 32.16
N ARG A 4 -37.28 -33.54 30.97
CA ARG A 4 -38.27 -32.58 30.43
C ARG A 4 -37.60 -31.36 29.80
N ASP A 5 -37.38 -31.49 28.50
CA ASP A 5 -37.87 -30.61 27.43
C ASP A 5 -38.04 -29.13 27.76
N LEU A 6 -37.19 -28.30 27.13
CA LEU A 6 -37.58 -26.97 26.62
C LEU A 6 -36.58 -26.56 25.53
N THR A 7 -36.77 -27.13 24.35
CA THR A 7 -36.09 -26.75 23.10
C THR A 7 -36.69 -25.44 22.60
N ALA A 8 -36.10 -24.31 23.00
CA ALA A 8 -36.43 -23.02 22.39
C ALA A 8 -35.67 -22.90 21.06
N CYS A 9 -36.37 -23.14 19.96
CA CYS A 9 -35.91 -22.83 18.60
C CYS A 9 -35.72 -21.32 18.44
N LEU A 10 -34.52 -20.81 18.73
CA LEU A 10 -34.11 -19.47 18.27
C LEU A 10 -33.67 -19.57 16.80
N ALA A 11 -34.60 -19.29 15.89
CA ALA A 11 -34.27 -19.04 14.49
C ALA A 11 -33.65 -17.64 14.37
N VAL A 12 -32.31 -17.57 14.38
CA VAL A 12 -31.59 -16.32 14.06
C VAL A 12 -31.47 -16.23 12.54
N ALA A 13 -32.18 -15.27 11.95
CA ALA A 13 -32.12 -14.97 10.52
C ALA A 13 -30.69 -14.55 10.12
N ALA A 14 -30.04 -15.37 9.28
CA ALA A 14 -28.75 -15.04 8.70
C ALA A 14 -28.94 -13.95 7.62
N LEU A 15 -28.66 -12.70 7.97
CA LEU A 15 -28.45 -11.63 7.00
C LEU A 15 -27.20 -11.97 6.18
N ALA A 16 -27.40 -12.58 5.01
CA ALA A 16 -26.36 -12.72 4.00
C ALA A 16 -26.02 -11.34 3.44
N VAL A 17 -25.04 -10.67 4.05
CA VAL A 17 -24.43 -9.48 3.46
C VAL A 17 -23.67 -9.94 2.22
N ALA A 18 -24.24 -9.69 1.03
CA ALA A 18 -23.55 -9.91 -0.23
C ALA A 18 -22.32 -8.99 -0.28
N ALA A 19 -21.16 -9.52 0.08
CA ALA A 19 -19.89 -8.81 -0.04
C ALA A 19 -19.61 -8.56 -1.53
N ALA A 20 -19.74 -7.30 -1.97
CA ALA A 20 -19.28 -6.92 -3.29
C ALA A 20 -17.78 -7.28 -3.43
N PRO A 21 -17.35 -7.87 -4.56
CA PRO A 21 -15.93 -8.16 -4.75
C PRO A 21 -15.14 -6.85 -4.66
N PRO A 22 -13.96 -6.86 -4.01
CA PRO A 22 -13.16 -5.65 -3.89
C PRO A 22 -12.87 -5.09 -5.29
N PRO A 23 -12.92 -3.76 -5.47
CA PRO A 23 -12.65 -3.14 -6.76
C PRO A 23 -11.28 -3.61 -7.27
N LYS A 24 -11.27 -4.19 -8.48
CA LYS A 24 -10.03 -4.65 -9.11
C LYS A 24 -9.14 -3.42 -9.38
N ALA A 25 -7.89 -3.47 -8.92
CA ALA A 25 -6.93 -2.40 -9.14
C ALA A 25 -6.78 -2.10 -10.65
N ARG A 26 -6.86 -0.82 -11.02
CA ARG A 26 -6.73 -0.36 -12.40
C ARG A 26 -5.31 -0.63 -12.90
N ARG A 27 -5.17 -1.16 -14.12
CA ARG A 27 -3.85 -1.30 -14.77
C ARG A 27 -3.27 0.09 -15.08
N ILE A 28 -1.97 0.24 -14.83
CA ILE A 28 -1.22 1.48 -15.10
C ILE A 28 0.03 1.17 -15.93
N SER A 29 0.32 2.07 -16.86
CA SER A 29 1.52 2.04 -17.70
C SER A 29 2.73 2.66 -16.99
N ASP A 30 3.94 2.40 -17.53
CA ASP A 30 5.18 3.05 -17.10
C ASP A 30 5.05 4.59 -17.09
N ALA A 31 4.46 5.18 -18.13
CA ALA A 31 4.28 6.64 -18.25
C ALA A 31 3.30 7.19 -17.20
N GLU A 32 2.21 6.48 -16.91
CA GLU A 32 1.28 6.86 -15.85
C GLU A 32 1.94 6.76 -14.47
N LEU A 33 2.74 5.72 -14.23
CA LEU A 33 3.46 5.54 -12.99
C LEU A 33 4.49 6.65 -12.77
N VAL A 34 5.24 7.05 -13.79
CA VAL A 34 6.18 8.19 -13.74
C VAL A 34 5.43 9.50 -13.49
N ARG A 35 4.32 9.74 -14.20
CA ARG A 35 3.47 10.94 -13.97
C ARG A 35 2.92 10.97 -12.55
N TYR A 36 2.47 9.84 -12.03
CA TYR A 36 2.00 9.73 -10.66
C TYR A 36 3.14 10.04 -9.69
N ALA A 37 4.35 9.50 -9.88
CA ALA A 37 5.50 9.80 -9.04
C ALA A 37 5.88 11.29 -9.01
N ALA A 38 5.74 12.00 -10.14
CA ALA A 38 5.98 13.44 -10.25
C ALA A 38 4.82 14.32 -9.76
N SER A 39 3.65 13.74 -9.47
CA SER A 39 2.48 14.51 -9.07
C SER A 39 2.65 15.13 -7.69
N LYS A 40 2.03 16.30 -7.46
CA LYS A 40 1.92 16.86 -6.11
C LYS A 40 0.88 16.10 -5.29
N PHE A 41 1.06 16.08 -3.98
CA PHE A 41 0.09 15.57 -3.02
C PHE A 41 -0.03 16.53 -1.84
N ASP A 42 -1.17 16.49 -1.16
CA ASP A 42 -1.37 17.22 0.08
C ASP A 42 -0.71 16.46 1.24
N ALA A 43 0.44 16.96 1.70
CA ALA A 43 1.22 16.30 2.74
C ALA A 43 0.46 16.16 4.07
N ARG A 44 -0.39 17.13 4.42
CA ARG A 44 -1.17 17.08 5.67
C ARG A 44 -2.25 16.01 5.58
N LYS A 45 -2.90 15.87 4.42
CA LYS A 45 -3.93 14.85 4.19
C LYS A 45 -3.35 13.44 4.13
N TRP A 46 -2.20 13.27 3.47
CA TRP A 46 -1.68 11.95 3.14
C TRP A 46 -0.70 11.38 4.16
N MET A 47 -0.16 12.18 5.09
CA MET A 47 0.76 11.68 6.11
C MET A 47 0.22 10.45 6.85
N PHE A 48 1.08 9.43 6.98
CA PHE A 48 0.78 8.12 7.58
C PHE A 48 -0.28 7.30 6.86
N GLN A 49 -0.62 7.66 5.62
CA GLN A 49 -1.54 6.88 4.79
C GLN A 49 -0.79 5.97 3.82
N ARG A 50 -1.54 5.00 3.28
CA ARG A 50 -1.15 4.13 2.18
C ARG A 50 -2.25 4.16 1.14
N GLU A 51 -1.89 4.22 -0.13
CA GLU A 51 -2.84 4.02 -1.22
C GLU A 51 -2.35 3.01 -2.26
N VAL A 52 -3.32 2.35 -2.90
CA VAL A 52 -3.08 1.53 -4.08
C VAL A 52 -3.09 2.43 -5.30
N VAL A 53 -1.95 2.57 -5.96
CA VAL A 53 -1.79 3.38 -7.18
C VAL A 53 -2.39 2.66 -8.38
N GLY A 54 -2.23 1.34 -8.44
CA GLY A 54 -2.76 0.50 -9.50
C GLY A 54 -1.97 -0.79 -9.70
N LEU A 55 -2.19 -1.44 -10.84
CA LEU A 55 -1.52 -2.67 -11.24
C LEU A 55 -0.52 -2.37 -12.37
N HIS A 56 0.77 -2.40 -12.08
CA HIS A 56 1.83 -2.18 -13.04
C HIS A 56 2.51 -3.52 -13.34
N ARG A 57 2.53 -3.93 -14.62
CA ARG A 57 3.10 -5.22 -15.06
C ARG A 57 2.54 -6.44 -14.31
N GLY A 58 1.28 -6.37 -13.91
CA GLY A 58 0.61 -7.46 -13.17
C GLY A 58 0.88 -7.47 -11.66
N THR A 59 1.63 -6.49 -11.14
CA THR A 59 1.95 -6.37 -9.71
C THR A 59 1.34 -5.10 -9.15
N LEU A 60 0.79 -5.18 -7.93
CA LEU A 60 0.24 -4.02 -7.25
C LEU A 60 1.36 -3.02 -6.95
N VAL A 61 1.11 -1.75 -7.26
CA VAL A 61 1.94 -0.62 -6.88
C VAL A 61 1.20 0.17 -5.82
N VAL A 62 1.91 0.48 -4.76
CA VAL A 62 1.42 1.23 -3.61
C VAL A 62 2.27 2.47 -3.39
N ALA A 63 1.67 3.46 -2.74
CA ALA A 63 2.35 4.65 -2.26
C ALA A 63 2.14 4.76 -0.75
N ASP A 64 3.23 4.69 0.01
CA ASP A 64 3.26 4.91 1.44
C ASP A 64 3.75 6.33 1.74
N TYR A 65 3.07 7.03 2.65
CA TYR A 65 3.35 8.42 2.97
C TYR A 65 3.95 8.53 4.37
N HIS A 66 5.27 8.51 4.43
CA HIS A 66 6.01 8.55 5.69
C HIS A 66 6.24 9.98 6.14
N CYS A 67 6.20 10.18 7.46
CA CYS A 67 6.73 11.41 8.02
C CYS A 67 8.24 11.50 7.74
N GLY A 68 8.69 12.67 7.31
CA GLY A 68 10.12 13.01 7.21
C GLY A 68 10.62 13.67 8.50
N ASP A 69 11.48 14.67 8.37
CA ASP A 69 12.09 15.37 9.52
C ASP A 69 11.05 16.13 10.36
N VAL A 70 10.35 17.11 9.75
CA VAL A 70 9.28 17.89 10.39
C VAL A 70 7.97 17.77 9.63
N CYS A 71 6.97 17.19 10.27
CA CYS A 71 5.69 16.96 9.66
C CYS A 71 4.65 18.05 9.95
N PRO A 72 3.74 18.33 9.00
CA PRO A 72 3.54 17.62 7.72
C PRO A 72 4.44 18.10 6.57
N HIS A 73 5.27 19.12 6.78
CA HIS A 73 6.01 19.79 5.68
C HIS A 73 6.98 18.88 4.93
N TYR A 74 7.56 17.88 5.60
CA TYR A 74 8.52 16.93 5.02
C TYR A 74 7.96 15.52 4.84
N THR A 75 6.64 15.34 4.73
CA THR A 75 6.07 14.03 4.38
C THR A 75 6.63 13.57 3.03
N ARG A 76 7.15 12.34 2.96
CA ARG A 76 7.69 11.72 1.75
C ARG A 76 6.75 10.64 1.26
N ARG A 77 6.50 10.64 -0.06
CA ARG A 77 5.79 9.56 -0.75
C ARG A 77 6.79 8.54 -1.26
N ILE A 78 6.68 7.30 -0.79
CA ILE A 78 7.50 6.16 -1.21
C ILE A 78 6.63 5.25 -2.08
N ILE A 79 7.02 5.09 -3.36
CA ILE A 79 6.28 4.28 -4.33
C ILE A 79 7.02 2.98 -4.57
N HIS A 80 6.35 1.86 -4.35
CA HIS A 80 6.94 0.54 -4.50
C HIS A 80 5.92 -0.51 -4.93
N TYR A 81 6.41 -1.64 -5.44
CA TYR A 81 5.58 -2.82 -5.63
C TYR A 81 5.21 -3.44 -4.28
N ASP A 82 3.99 -3.93 -4.16
CA ASP A 82 3.50 -4.63 -2.97
C ASP A 82 3.95 -6.09 -2.94
N VAL A 83 5.26 -6.28 -2.88
CA VAL A 83 5.93 -7.59 -2.80
C VAL A 83 7.14 -7.49 -1.88
N THR A 84 7.62 -8.65 -1.43
CA THR A 84 8.85 -8.71 -0.62
C THR A 84 10.09 -8.32 -1.44
N PRO A 85 11.17 -7.84 -0.79
CA PRO A 85 12.45 -7.59 -1.48
C PRO A 85 13.00 -8.83 -2.20
N ALA A 86 12.79 -10.02 -1.64
CA ALA A 86 13.23 -11.29 -2.23
C ALA A 86 12.56 -11.58 -3.58
N ASP A 87 11.30 -11.17 -3.75
CA ASP A 87 10.54 -11.37 -4.99
C ASP A 87 10.74 -10.25 -6.02
N CYS A 88 11.53 -9.23 -5.68
CA CYS A 88 11.53 -7.98 -6.41
C CYS A 88 12.01 -8.10 -7.86
N ALA A 89 13.05 -8.91 -8.09
CA ALA A 89 13.57 -9.15 -9.44
C ALA A 89 12.53 -9.83 -10.34
N ARG A 90 11.70 -10.72 -9.79
CA ARG A 90 10.68 -11.47 -10.54
C ARG A 90 9.60 -10.58 -11.14
N VAL A 91 9.29 -9.45 -10.48
CA VAL A 91 8.29 -8.48 -10.94
C VAL A 91 8.89 -7.31 -11.74
N GLY A 92 10.17 -7.41 -12.10
CA GLY A 92 10.89 -6.36 -12.82
C GLY A 92 11.11 -5.09 -11.99
N GLY A 93 11.23 -5.24 -10.66
CA GLY A 93 11.65 -4.19 -9.75
C GLY A 93 13.14 -4.24 -9.44
N VAL A 94 13.58 -3.27 -8.64
CA VAL A 94 14.94 -3.15 -8.08
C VAL A 94 14.79 -2.97 -6.58
N VAL A 95 15.51 -3.77 -5.77
CA VAL A 95 15.54 -3.57 -4.32
C VAL A 95 16.23 -2.24 -4.03
N ALA A 96 15.57 -1.39 -3.23
CA ALA A 96 16.08 -0.10 -2.81
C ALA A 96 15.98 0.04 -1.30
N SER A 97 16.93 0.76 -0.70
CA SER A 97 16.93 1.10 0.72
C SER A 97 16.56 2.56 0.89
N GLU A 98 15.38 2.84 1.46
CA GLU A 98 14.91 4.18 1.76
C GLU A 98 15.03 4.47 3.26
N LEU A 99 15.38 5.69 3.62
CA LEU A 99 15.39 6.15 5.01
C LEU A 99 14.01 6.72 5.37
N VAL A 100 13.39 6.16 6.41
CA VAL A 100 12.10 6.61 6.95
C VAL A 100 12.24 7.01 8.40
N VAL A 101 11.59 8.11 8.80
CA VAL A 101 11.55 8.55 10.19
C VAL A 101 10.47 7.76 10.93
N ARG A 102 10.81 7.28 12.12
CA ARG A 102 9.89 6.58 13.02
C ARG A 102 10.16 6.98 14.47
N GLY A 103 9.24 7.74 15.05
CA GLY A 103 9.46 8.36 16.36
C GLY A 103 10.62 9.36 16.28
N ILE A 104 11.59 9.24 17.17
CA ILE A 104 12.77 10.12 17.24
C ILE A 104 13.98 9.63 16.41
N GLY A 105 13.80 8.59 15.60
CA GLY A 105 14.91 7.95 14.88
C GLY A 105 14.62 7.65 13.42
N VAL A 106 15.66 7.29 12.68
CA VAL A 106 15.61 6.90 11.27
C VAL A 106 15.80 5.39 11.15
N ARG A 107 15.05 4.75 10.26
CA ARG A 107 15.26 3.35 9.88
C ARG A 107 15.42 3.18 8.38
N LYS A 108 16.24 2.20 7.99
CA LYS A 108 16.31 1.70 6.62
C LYS A 108 15.10 0.81 6.35
N LEU A 109 14.37 1.11 5.29
CA LEU A 109 13.28 0.31 4.76
C LEU A 109 13.73 -0.26 3.42
N GLU A 110 13.76 -1.58 3.31
CA GLU A 110 13.99 -2.25 2.05
C GLU A 110 12.67 -2.43 1.30
N ILE A 111 12.60 -1.86 0.10
CA ILE A 111 11.41 -1.87 -0.74
C ILE A 111 11.73 -2.40 -2.12
N CYS A 112 10.70 -2.89 -2.82
CA CYS A 112 10.82 -3.23 -4.23
C CYS A 112 10.39 -2.05 -5.12
N LYS A 113 11.35 -1.26 -5.62
CA LYS A 113 11.06 -0.08 -6.44
C LYS A 113 10.85 -0.48 -7.91
N PRO A 114 9.78 -0.03 -8.60
CA PRO A 114 9.64 -0.24 -10.03
C PRO A 114 10.86 0.28 -10.80
N ALA A 115 11.44 -0.52 -11.69
CA ALA A 115 12.69 -0.17 -12.37
C ALA A 115 12.61 1.16 -13.15
N VAL A 116 11.42 1.50 -13.66
CA VAL A 116 11.14 2.78 -14.32
C VAL A 116 11.32 3.99 -13.40
N LEU A 117 11.06 3.83 -12.09
CA LEU A 117 11.23 4.87 -11.08
C LEU A 117 12.63 4.86 -10.45
N ALA A 118 13.30 3.70 -10.41
CA ALA A 118 14.66 3.58 -9.90
C ALA A 118 15.67 4.40 -10.74
N LYS A 119 15.46 4.49 -12.06
CA LYS A 119 16.28 5.31 -12.97
C LYS A 119 15.99 6.80 -12.89
N ALA A 120 14.79 7.18 -12.43
CA ALA A 120 14.31 8.55 -12.46
C ALA A 120 14.57 9.35 -11.18
N VAL A 121 14.83 8.69 -10.04
CA VAL A 121 14.84 9.35 -8.72
C VAL A 121 16.00 8.85 -7.86
N SER A 122 17.14 9.50 -8.05
CA SER A 122 18.20 9.69 -7.04
C SER A 122 18.31 11.17 -6.63
N ALA A 123 17.34 12.01 -7.00
CA ALA A 123 17.38 13.45 -6.79
C ALA A 123 16.11 13.96 -6.10
N ARG A 124 16.15 14.02 -4.77
CA ARG A 124 15.56 15.01 -3.85
C ARG A 124 15.22 14.41 -2.49
#